data_AF-A0A8U0LLG9-F1
#
_entry.id   AF-A0A8U0LLG9-F1
#
_cell.length_a   1.000
_cell.length_b   1.000
_cell.length_c   1.000
_cell.angle_alpha   90.00
_cell.angle_beta   90.00
_cell.angle_gamma   90.00
#
_symmetry.space_group_name_H-M   'P 1'
#
loop_
_entity.id
_entity.type
_entity.pdbx_description
1 polymer ?
#
loop_
_entity_poly.entity_id
_entity_poly.type
_entity_poly.pdbx_seq_one_letter_code
_entity_poly.pdbx_strand_id
1 'polypeptide(L)'
;MELKWPHGLAIHNGVSGEGNISALLADMIHLATSDEIPRLQAAIMSHFLFEYIHPFYDGNGRTGRYLLALYLNHDLTMPTVLSLSRTIAENKNAYYKAFVEAEAKLNCGELTLFVNTLLGFIREAQDELIGELEIMVDQLDKGETICERLRQKHGLSAKAASILYGVIQEEMFDSIESMSLDDAARQIGLSKQSARTYVGEILDAGLVVQSGKRPLKIQTSESLKSILSTGMSED
;
A
#
# COMPACT_ATOMS: atom_id res chain seq x y z
N MET A 1 29.08 17.04 -8.48
CA MET A 1 27.86 17.86 -8.64
C MET A 1 27.30 18.07 -7.25
N GLU A 2 27.18 19.31 -6.78
CA GLU A 2 26.81 19.60 -5.38
C GLU A 2 25.32 19.31 -5.13
N LEU A 3 25.03 18.40 -4.20
CA LEU A 3 23.69 18.12 -3.70
C LEU A 3 23.29 19.16 -2.65
N LYS A 4 22.17 19.87 -2.81
CA LYS A 4 21.54 20.64 -1.72
C LYS A 4 20.35 19.86 -1.15
N TRP A 5 20.44 19.45 0.11
CA TRP A 5 19.30 18.91 0.87
C TRP A 5 18.25 20.02 1.16
N PRO A 6 17.03 19.71 1.67
CA PRO A 6 15.90 20.66 1.85
C PRO A 6 16.20 21.91 2.70
N HIS A 7 17.41 22.04 3.25
CA HIS A 7 17.90 23.18 4.02
C HIS A 7 19.09 23.91 3.39
N GLY A 8 19.40 23.67 2.10
CA GLY A 8 20.41 24.44 1.37
C GLY A 8 21.86 24.17 1.75
N LEU A 9 22.14 23.19 2.62
CA LEU A 9 23.50 22.72 2.88
C LEU A 9 23.92 21.75 1.77
N ALA A 10 25.04 22.06 1.11
CA ALA A 10 25.72 21.12 0.23
C ALA A 10 26.60 20.18 1.07
N ILE A 11 26.25 18.90 1.17
CA ILE A 11 26.94 17.95 2.07
C ILE A 11 27.66 16.82 1.31
N HIS A 12 27.17 16.42 0.13
CA HIS A 12 27.80 15.33 -0.63
C HIS A 12 28.13 15.73 -2.09
N ASN A 13 29.32 15.33 -2.53
CA ASN A 13 29.72 15.36 -3.93
C ASN A 13 29.73 13.93 -4.44
N GLY A 14 28.76 13.59 -5.29
CA GLY A 14 28.69 12.28 -5.94
C GLY A 14 29.98 11.91 -6.69
N VAL A 15 30.12 10.62 -6.96
CA VAL A 15 31.34 10.09 -7.58
C VAL A 15 31.49 10.64 -8.99
N SER A 16 32.72 11.06 -9.32
CA SER A 16 33.03 11.65 -10.62
C SER A 16 33.84 10.68 -11.50
N GLY A 17 33.59 10.76 -12.81
CA GLY A 17 34.23 9.92 -13.82
C GLY A 17 33.42 8.66 -14.13
N GLU A 18 33.09 8.46 -15.39
CA GLU A 18 32.24 7.34 -15.87
C GLU A 18 32.79 5.97 -15.45
N GLY A 19 34.11 5.77 -15.55
CA GLY A 19 34.75 4.52 -15.15
C GLY A 19 34.57 4.21 -13.66
N ASN A 20 34.65 5.23 -12.79
CA ASN A 20 34.47 5.08 -11.35
C ASN A 20 33.00 4.81 -10.99
N ILE A 21 32.08 5.55 -11.63
CA ILE A 21 30.64 5.35 -11.46
C ILE A 21 30.27 3.93 -11.86
N SER A 22 30.74 3.47 -13.03
CA SER A 22 30.44 2.13 -13.54
C SER A 22 31.00 1.04 -12.64
N ALA A 23 32.23 1.21 -12.14
CA ALA A 23 32.85 0.25 -11.21
C ALA A 23 32.06 0.14 -9.90
N LEU A 24 31.70 1.27 -9.29
CA LEU A 24 30.95 1.26 -8.02
C LEU A 24 29.51 0.77 -8.19
N LEU A 25 28.88 1.01 -9.34
CA LEU A 25 27.58 0.42 -9.64
C LEU A 25 27.67 -1.10 -9.80
N ALA A 26 28.76 -1.62 -10.35
CA ALA A 26 28.99 -3.07 -10.39
C ALA A 26 29.16 -3.62 -8.96
N ASP A 27 29.93 -2.96 -8.10
CA ASP A 27 30.08 -3.33 -6.69
C ASP A 27 28.73 -3.30 -5.95
N MET A 28 27.89 -2.28 -6.19
CA MET A 28 26.55 -2.18 -5.63
C MET A 28 25.65 -3.34 -6.06
N ILE A 29 25.72 -3.75 -7.33
CA ILE A 29 24.97 -4.91 -7.84
C ILE A 29 25.48 -6.19 -7.19
N HIS A 30 26.80 -6.39 -7.11
CA HIS A 30 27.39 -7.54 -6.43
C HIS A 30 26.96 -7.64 -4.97
N LEU A 31 26.91 -6.51 -4.26
CA LEU A 31 26.39 -6.43 -2.90
C LEU A 31 24.92 -6.85 -2.83
N ALA A 32 24.07 -6.30 -3.70
CA ALA A 32 22.63 -6.57 -3.71
C ALA A 32 22.30 -8.04 -3.96
N THR A 33 23.18 -8.75 -4.67
CA THR A 33 23.02 -10.18 -5.02
C THR A 33 23.91 -11.10 -4.20
N SER A 34 24.56 -10.61 -3.14
CA SER A 34 25.47 -11.43 -2.32
C SER A 34 24.67 -12.39 -1.43
N ASP A 35 25.05 -13.67 -1.46
CA ASP A 35 24.52 -14.69 -0.54
C ASP A 35 25.22 -14.67 0.84
N GLU A 36 26.29 -13.88 1.00
CA GLU A 36 27.05 -13.76 2.26
C GLU A 36 26.40 -12.80 3.27
N ILE A 37 25.57 -11.88 2.78
CA ILE A 37 24.92 -10.84 3.58
C ILE A 37 23.41 -11.13 3.55
N PRO A 38 22.72 -11.08 4.69
CA PRO A 38 21.28 -11.30 4.66
C PRO A 38 20.59 -10.24 3.79
N ARG A 39 19.65 -10.70 2.94
CA ARG A 39 19.18 -9.95 1.77
C ARG A 39 18.57 -8.59 2.08
N LEU A 40 17.88 -8.43 3.21
CA LEU A 40 17.32 -7.13 3.62
C LEU A 40 18.43 -6.11 3.87
N GLN A 41 19.49 -6.51 4.56
CA GLN A 41 20.67 -5.68 4.84
C GLN A 41 21.39 -5.35 3.53
N ALA A 42 21.57 -6.34 2.65
CA ALA A 42 22.18 -6.15 1.34
C ALA A 42 21.40 -5.12 0.50
N ALA A 43 20.07 -5.24 0.44
CA ALA A 43 19.19 -4.30 -0.25
C ALA A 43 19.31 -2.86 0.29
N ILE A 44 19.32 -2.71 1.61
CA ILE A 44 19.46 -1.41 2.28
C ILE A 44 20.85 -0.81 2.03
N MET A 45 21.92 -1.60 2.15
CA MET A 45 23.28 -1.13 1.90
C MET A 45 23.49 -0.76 0.43
N SER A 46 22.94 -1.53 -0.51
CA SER A 46 22.96 -1.18 -1.94
C SER A 46 22.17 0.11 -2.23
N HIS A 47 21.09 0.37 -1.50
CA HIS A 47 20.39 1.65 -1.58
C HIS A 47 21.26 2.82 -1.12
N PHE A 48 22.01 2.67 -0.01
CA PHE A 48 22.99 3.67 0.41
C PHE A 48 24.03 3.93 -0.69
N LEU A 49 24.64 2.86 -1.23
CA LEU A 49 25.65 2.97 -2.27
C LEU A 49 25.12 3.67 -3.52
N PHE A 50 23.89 3.37 -3.96
CA PHE A 50 23.29 4.03 -5.12
C PHE A 50 23.17 5.55 -4.93
N GLU A 51 22.62 5.99 -3.80
CA GLU A 51 22.44 7.41 -3.50
C GLU A 51 23.79 8.12 -3.31
N TYR A 52 24.77 7.44 -2.71
CA TYR A 52 26.14 7.93 -2.56
C TYR A 52 26.88 8.07 -3.90
N ILE A 53 26.77 7.09 -4.80
CA ILE A 53 27.38 7.15 -6.14
C ILE A 53 26.78 8.32 -6.92
N HIS A 54 25.46 8.49 -6.83
CA HIS A 54 24.70 9.53 -7.51
C HIS A 54 24.93 9.55 -9.04
N PRO A 55 24.64 8.44 -9.74
CA PRO A 55 25.09 8.21 -11.12
C PRO A 55 24.42 9.10 -12.17
N PHE A 56 23.25 9.70 -11.87
CA PHE A 56 22.48 10.49 -12.83
C PHE A 56 22.50 11.99 -12.49
N TYR A 57 22.18 12.83 -13.49
CA TYR A 57 22.06 14.29 -13.29
C TYR A 57 20.81 14.70 -12.48
N ASP A 58 19.72 13.94 -12.61
CA ASP A 58 18.48 14.08 -11.85
C ASP A 58 17.85 12.70 -11.67
N GLY A 59 16.97 12.57 -10.68
CA GLY A 59 16.14 11.38 -10.49
C GLY A 59 16.76 10.32 -9.58
N ASN A 60 17.99 10.51 -9.08
CA ASN A 60 18.66 9.53 -8.22
C ASN A 60 17.78 9.10 -7.03
N GLY A 61 17.24 10.04 -6.27
CA GLY A 61 16.36 9.72 -5.14
C GLY A 61 15.11 8.89 -5.51
N ARG A 62 14.56 9.08 -6.71
CA ARG A 62 13.39 8.30 -7.20
C ARG A 62 13.84 6.90 -7.62
N THR A 63 14.93 6.81 -8.38
CA THR A 63 15.50 5.54 -8.84
C THR A 63 16.02 4.70 -7.69
N GLY A 64 16.69 5.30 -6.71
CA GLY A 64 17.25 4.60 -5.55
C GLY A 64 16.16 4.00 -4.67
N ARG A 65 15.06 4.73 -4.42
CA ARG A 65 13.89 4.16 -3.71
C ARG A 65 13.19 3.08 -4.52
N TYR A 66 13.12 3.22 -5.84
CA TYR A 66 12.58 2.16 -6.70
C TYR A 66 13.44 0.89 -6.64
N LEU A 67 14.77 1.01 -6.71
CA LEU A 67 15.69 -0.12 -6.58
C LEU A 67 15.61 -0.76 -5.19
N LEU A 68 15.54 0.04 -4.12
CA LEU A 68 15.31 -0.46 -2.77
C LEU A 68 14.03 -1.29 -2.70
N ALA A 69 12.92 -0.76 -3.21
CA ALA A 69 11.64 -1.47 -3.25
C ALA A 69 11.74 -2.78 -4.06
N LEU A 70 12.38 -2.74 -5.23
CA LEU A 70 12.60 -3.92 -6.07
C LEU A 70 13.36 -5.01 -5.33
N TYR A 71 14.46 -4.68 -4.65
CA TYR A 71 15.27 -5.64 -3.91
C TYR A 71 14.56 -6.18 -2.66
N LEU A 72 13.85 -5.33 -1.92
CA LEU A 72 13.09 -5.75 -0.75
C LEU A 72 11.91 -6.68 -1.10
N ASN A 73 11.30 -6.51 -2.27
CA ASN A 73 10.17 -7.33 -2.73
C ASN A 73 10.52 -8.81 -2.99
N HIS A 74 11.81 -9.20 -2.90
CA HIS A 74 12.19 -10.61 -2.90
C HIS A 74 11.83 -11.32 -1.58
N ASP A 75 11.87 -10.61 -0.46
CA ASP A 75 11.67 -11.18 0.88
C ASP A 75 10.49 -10.58 1.65
N LEU A 76 10.08 -9.37 1.27
CA LEU A 76 8.94 -8.68 1.85
C LEU A 76 7.74 -8.73 0.91
N THR A 77 6.55 -8.62 1.51
CA THR A 77 5.30 -8.56 0.74
C THR A 77 5.19 -7.24 -0.01
N MET A 78 4.52 -7.25 -1.16
CA MET A 78 4.29 -6.04 -1.95
C MET A 78 3.61 -4.91 -1.15
N PRO A 79 2.59 -5.18 -0.29
CA PRO A 79 2.03 -4.16 0.59
C PRO A 79 3.08 -3.50 1.51
N THR A 80 3.97 -4.31 2.13
CA THR A 80 5.05 -3.78 2.97
C THR A 80 5.94 -2.82 2.19
N VAL A 81 6.35 -3.23 0.98
CA VAL A 81 7.25 -2.46 0.13
C VAL A 81 6.60 -1.15 -0.34
N LEU A 82 5.30 -1.17 -0.66
CA LEU A 82 4.55 0.03 -1.04
C LEU A 82 4.38 0.99 0.14
N SER A 83 4.09 0.47 1.34
CA SER A 83 3.95 1.27 2.57
C SER A 83 5.26 1.93 3.00
N LEU A 84 6.42 1.31 2.74
CA LEU A 84 7.72 1.87 3.11
C LEU A 84 7.97 3.28 2.54
N SER A 85 7.48 3.58 1.33
CA SER A 85 7.62 4.92 0.76
C SER A 85 6.88 5.98 1.56
N ARG A 86 5.72 5.64 2.13
CA ARG A 86 4.95 6.53 3.00
C ARG A 86 5.69 6.76 4.31
N THR A 87 6.13 5.68 4.97
CA THR A 87 6.88 5.74 6.22
C THR A 87 8.17 6.56 6.09
N ILE A 88 8.94 6.38 5.01
CA ILE A 88 10.12 7.23 4.73
C ILE A 88 9.72 8.70 4.53
N ALA A 89 8.59 8.96 3.87
CA ALA A 89 8.13 10.32 3.62
C ALA A 89 7.65 11.05 4.88
N GLU A 90 7.09 10.31 5.85
CA GLU A 90 6.71 10.80 7.18
C GLU A 90 7.96 10.97 8.08
N ASN A 91 8.98 10.12 7.89
CA ASN A 91 10.24 10.12 8.65
C ASN A 91 11.45 10.75 7.92
N LYS A 92 11.21 11.70 7.01
CA LYS A 92 12.25 12.30 6.13
C LYS A 92 13.51 12.77 6.86
N ASN A 93 13.35 13.39 8.03
CA ASN A 93 14.49 13.91 8.79
C ASN A 93 15.39 12.79 9.31
N ALA A 94 14.80 11.72 9.84
CA ALA A 94 15.54 10.55 10.31
C ALA A 94 16.22 9.82 9.14
N TYR A 95 15.52 9.68 8.01
CA TYR A 95 16.07 9.13 6.78
C TYR A 95 17.30 9.90 6.31
N TYR A 96 17.23 11.23 6.17
CA TYR A 96 18.38 12.03 5.73
C TYR A 96 19.50 12.08 6.77
N LYS A 97 19.16 12.07 8.06
CA LYS A 97 20.16 11.99 9.13
C LYS A 97 20.97 10.70 9.05
N ALA A 98 20.33 9.57 8.74
CA ALA A 98 21.03 8.29 8.58
C ALA A 98 22.08 8.34 7.46
N PHE A 99 21.81 9.02 6.34
CA PHE A 99 22.81 9.26 5.29
C PHE A 99 23.99 10.10 5.80
N VAL A 100 23.71 11.22 6.46
CA VAL A 100 24.73 12.12 6.99
C VAL A 100 25.65 11.42 8.00
N GLU A 101 25.08 10.56 8.86
CA GLU A 101 25.84 9.78 9.83
C GLU A 101 26.72 8.72 9.15
N ALA A 102 26.18 8.01 8.16
CA ALA A 102 26.92 7.01 7.39
C ALA A 102 28.10 7.62 6.61
N GLU A 103 27.91 8.81 6.02
CA GLU A 103 28.93 9.55 5.27
C GLU A 103 29.95 10.29 6.14
N ALA A 104 29.71 10.38 7.46
CA ALA A 104 30.61 11.12 8.35
C ALA A 104 32.02 10.51 8.31
N LYS A 105 33.04 11.35 8.10
CA LYS A 105 34.43 10.89 7.97
C LYS A 105 34.91 10.02 9.15
N LEU A 106 34.44 10.34 10.36
CA LEU A 106 34.78 9.60 11.58
C LEU A 106 34.02 8.28 11.75
N ASN A 107 32.94 8.09 10.99
CA ASN A 107 32.16 6.85 10.94
C ASN A 107 32.87 5.75 10.11
N CYS A 108 33.89 6.12 9.31
CA CYS A 108 34.71 5.16 8.56
C CYS A 108 33.92 4.21 7.62
N GLY A 109 32.75 4.66 7.11
CA GLY A 109 31.91 3.87 6.22
C GLY A 109 31.11 2.76 6.90
N GLU A 110 30.92 2.83 8.21
CA GLU A 110 30.10 1.92 8.98
C GLU A 110 28.60 2.15 8.66
N LEU A 111 27.86 1.09 8.31
CA LEU A 111 26.45 1.20 7.87
C LEU A 111 25.43 0.64 8.86
N THR A 112 25.83 0.14 10.02
CA THR A 112 24.94 -0.46 11.02
C THR A 112 23.84 0.51 11.43
N LEU A 113 24.15 1.78 11.72
CA LEU A 113 23.13 2.77 12.10
C LEU A 113 22.15 3.05 10.95
N PHE A 114 22.66 3.14 9.73
CA PHE A 114 21.85 3.32 8.52
C PHE A 114 20.90 2.13 8.32
N VAL A 115 21.45 0.92 8.34
CA VAL A 115 20.70 -0.33 8.21
C VAL A 115 19.64 -0.45 9.30
N ASN A 116 19.99 -0.19 10.56
CA ASN A 116 19.05 -0.25 11.68
C ASN A 116 17.90 0.76 11.53
N THR A 117 18.19 1.96 11.00
CA THR A 117 17.16 2.98 10.78
C THR A 117 16.17 2.52 9.71
N LEU A 118 16.63 2.01 8.56
CA LEU A 118 15.72 1.51 7.52
C LEU A 118 14.98 0.23 7.94
N LEU A 119 15.62 -0.69 8.68
CA LEU A 119 14.92 -1.83 9.27
C LEU A 119 13.83 -1.37 10.25
N GLY A 120 14.08 -0.29 11.00
CA GLY A 120 13.08 0.37 11.83
C GLY A 120 11.88 0.87 11.03
N PHE A 121 12.11 1.55 9.90
CA PHE A 121 11.04 1.99 9.02
C PHE A 121 10.27 0.84 8.38
N ILE A 122 10.95 -0.25 8.02
CA ILE A 122 10.28 -1.46 7.51
C ILE A 122 9.36 -2.03 8.58
N ARG A 123 9.82 -2.13 9.83
CA ARG A 123 9.00 -2.60 10.94
C ARG A 123 7.80 -1.69 11.18
N GLU A 124 8.02 -0.39 11.25
CA GLU A 124 6.95 0.62 11.42
C GLU A 124 5.89 0.50 10.30
N ALA A 125 6.32 0.40 9.05
CA ALA A 125 5.43 0.21 7.91
C ALA A 125 4.61 -1.10 8.01
N GLN A 126 5.21 -2.16 8.56
CA GLN A 126 4.52 -3.43 8.77
C GLN A 126 3.53 -3.37 9.94
N ASP A 127 3.92 -2.78 11.06
CA ASP A 127 3.07 -2.63 12.24
C ASP A 127 1.83 -1.80 11.91
N GLU A 128 2.01 -0.68 11.21
CA GLU A 128 0.90 0.17 10.73
C GLU A 128 -0.01 -0.57 9.76
N LEU A 129 0.56 -1.26 8.76
CA LEU A 129 -0.20 -2.03 7.79
C LEU A 129 -1.00 -3.17 8.46
N ILE A 130 -0.41 -3.86 9.43
CA ILE A 130 -1.11 -4.91 10.18
C ILE A 130 -2.29 -4.31 10.94
N GLY A 131 -2.10 -3.19 11.63
CA GLY A 131 -3.18 -2.50 12.34
C GLY A 131 -4.30 -2.04 11.39
N GLU A 132 -3.97 -1.48 10.23
CA GLU A 132 -4.95 -1.11 9.20
C GLU A 132 -5.72 -2.34 8.71
N LEU A 133 -5.05 -3.47 8.45
CA LEU A 133 -5.69 -4.71 8.00
C LEU A 133 -6.57 -5.36 9.08
N GLU A 134 -6.15 -5.33 10.34
CA GLU A 134 -6.95 -5.84 11.46
C GLU A 134 -8.29 -5.08 11.59
N ILE A 135 -8.24 -3.75 11.44
CA ILE A 135 -9.46 -2.94 11.38
C ILE A 135 -10.33 -3.35 10.18
N MET A 136 -9.75 -3.50 8.99
CA MET A 136 -10.51 -3.90 7.80
C MET A 136 -11.15 -5.29 7.94
N VAL A 137 -10.47 -6.24 8.59
CA VAL A 137 -11.02 -7.57 8.88
C VAL A 137 -12.20 -7.48 9.84
N ASP A 138 -12.09 -6.72 10.93
CA ASP A 138 -13.21 -6.49 11.86
C ASP A 138 -14.41 -5.84 11.15
N GLN A 139 -14.16 -4.87 10.27
CA GLN A 139 -15.20 -4.23 9.46
C GLN A 139 -15.89 -5.23 8.52
N LEU A 140 -15.15 -6.16 7.92
CA LEU A 140 -15.72 -7.23 7.09
C LEU A 140 -16.61 -8.17 7.91
N ASP A 141 -16.15 -8.62 9.08
CA ASP A 141 -16.91 -9.53 9.96
C ASP A 141 -18.21 -8.87 10.45
N LYS A 142 -18.15 -7.59 10.84
CA LYS A 142 -19.32 -6.77 11.19
C LYS A 142 -20.25 -6.60 9.99
N GLY A 143 -19.70 -6.33 8.81
CA GLY A 143 -20.44 -6.20 7.54
C GLY A 143 -21.19 -7.47 7.16
N GLU A 144 -20.55 -8.64 7.31
CA GLU A 144 -21.18 -9.95 7.07
C GLU A 144 -22.33 -10.19 8.05
N THR A 145 -22.13 -9.92 9.34
CA THR A 145 -23.16 -10.05 10.38
C THR A 145 -24.37 -9.17 10.09
N ILE A 146 -24.15 -7.91 9.72
CA ILE A 146 -25.22 -6.98 9.33
C ILE A 146 -25.94 -7.49 8.07
N CYS A 147 -25.20 -7.96 7.07
CA CYS A 147 -25.77 -8.49 5.84
C CYS A 147 -26.68 -9.70 6.08
N GLU A 148 -26.26 -10.66 6.91
CA GLU A 148 -27.08 -11.83 7.25
C GLU A 148 -28.34 -11.44 8.03
N ARG A 149 -28.23 -10.47 8.96
CA ARG A 149 -29.40 -9.92 9.67
C ARG A 149 -30.39 -9.26 8.69
N LEU A 150 -29.90 -8.49 7.73
CA LEU A 150 -30.73 -7.85 6.70
C LEU A 150 -31.37 -8.88 5.77
N ARG A 151 -30.62 -9.91 5.37
CA ARG A 151 -31.12 -11.03 4.58
C ARG A 151 -32.32 -11.70 5.27
N GLN A 152 -32.20 -12.03 6.55
CA GLN A 152 -33.29 -12.66 7.31
C GLN A 152 -34.48 -11.72 7.46
N LYS A 153 -34.24 -10.44 7.78
CA LYS A 153 -35.29 -9.42 7.97
C LYS A 153 -36.10 -9.18 6.69
N HIS A 154 -35.45 -9.14 5.54
CA HIS A 154 -36.08 -8.83 4.25
C HIS A 154 -36.41 -10.07 3.40
N GLY A 155 -36.08 -11.28 3.88
CA GLY A 155 -36.32 -12.53 3.15
C GLY A 155 -35.51 -12.65 1.85
N LEU A 156 -34.31 -12.08 1.82
CA LEU A 156 -33.48 -12.04 0.60
C LEU A 156 -32.96 -13.44 0.24
N SER A 157 -32.88 -13.72 -1.06
CA SER A 157 -32.21 -14.92 -1.55
C SER A 157 -30.70 -14.90 -1.22
N ALA A 158 -30.07 -16.06 -1.17
CA ALA A 158 -28.62 -16.15 -0.92
C ALA A 158 -27.79 -15.39 -1.96
N LYS A 159 -28.27 -15.31 -3.21
CA LYS A 159 -27.61 -14.55 -4.28
C LYS A 159 -27.80 -13.05 -4.11
N ALA A 160 -28.99 -12.59 -3.72
CA ALA A 160 -29.22 -11.18 -3.39
C ALA A 160 -28.39 -10.74 -2.18
N ALA A 161 -28.30 -11.56 -1.13
CA ALA A 161 -27.43 -11.30 0.02
C ALA A 161 -25.94 -11.25 -0.36
N SER A 162 -25.49 -12.13 -1.27
CA SER A 162 -24.11 -12.08 -1.78
C SER A 162 -23.81 -10.75 -2.51
N ILE A 163 -24.73 -10.26 -3.36
CA ILE A 163 -24.58 -8.94 -4.00
C ILE A 163 -24.62 -7.82 -2.95
N LEU A 164 -25.55 -7.87 -2.00
CA LEU A 164 -25.64 -6.88 -0.92
C LEU A 164 -24.33 -6.78 -0.14
N TYR A 165 -23.73 -7.92 0.22
CA TYR A 165 -22.45 -7.95 0.91
C TYR A 165 -21.34 -7.31 0.08
N GLY A 166 -21.34 -7.51 -1.24
CA GLY A 166 -20.42 -6.79 -2.12
C GLY A 166 -20.66 -5.28 -2.12
N VAL A 167 -21.91 -4.82 -2.19
CA VAL A 167 -22.21 -3.38 -2.10
C VAL A 167 -21.78 -2.79 -0.76
N ILE A 168 -21.92 -3.54 0.34
CA ILE A 168 -21.41 -3.14 1.67
C ILE A 168 -19.88 -3.01 1.64
N GLN A 169 -19.16 -3.92 0.97
CA GLN A 169 -17.71 -3.82 0.82
C GLN A 169 -17.31 -2.59 -0.02
N GLU A 170 -18.02 -2.30 -1.12
CA GLU A 170 -17.75 -1.07 -1.91
C GLU A 170 -17.95 0.19 -1.07
N GLU A 171 -18.93 0.22 -0.18
CA GLU A 171 -19.14 1.35 0.75
C GLU A 171 -18.02 1.47 1.80
N MET A 172 -17.51 0.35 2.29
CA MET A 172 -16.50 0.33 3.35
C MET A 172 -15.10 0.64 2.83
N PHE A 173 -14.75 0.16 1.63
CA PHE A 173 -13.37 0.10 1.17
C PHE A 173 -13.11 0.76 -0.17
N ASP A 174 -14.13 1.05 -0.99
CA ASP A 174 -13.94 1.70 -2.27
C ASP A 174 -14.32 3.19 -2.26
N SER A 175 -13.54 3.98 -2.99
CA SER A 175 -13.74 5.42 -3.16
C SER A 175 -14.94 5.80 -4.04
N ILE A 176 -15.42 4.87 -4.88
CA ILE A 176 -16.55 5.12 -5.79
C ILE A 176 -17.88 4.77 -5.11
N GLU A 177 -17.85 3.98 -4.03
CA GLU A 177 -19.01 3.57 -3.22
C GLU A 177 -20.17 3.01 -4.06
N SER A 178 -19.87 2.37 -5.20
CA SER A 178 -20.93 1.87 -6.10
C SER A 178 -20.54 0.63 -6.87
N MET A 179 -21.48 -0.30 -6.97
CA MET A 179 -21.34 -1.55 -7.69
C MET A 179 -22.03 -1.48 -9.05
N SER A 180 -21.34 -1.89 -10.11
CA SER A 180 -21.98 -2.05 -11.43
C SER A 180 -22.73 -3.39 -11.53
N LEU A 181 -23.69 -3.47 -12.45
CA LEU A 181 -24.35 -4.75 -12.75
C LEU A 181 -23.37 -5.84 -13.22
N ASP A 182 -22.23 -5.44 -13.79
CA ASP A 182 -21.21 -6.37 -14.27
C ASP A 182 -20.47 -7.00 -13.08
N ASP A 183 -20.18 -6.19 -12.06
CA ASP A 183 -19.54 -6.63 -10.83
C ASP A 183 -20.48 -7.50 -10.00
N ALA A 184 -21.76 -7.10 -9.88
CA ALA A 184 -22.80 -7.91 -9.25
C ALA A 184 -22.94 -9.29 -9.91
N ALA A 185 -22.88 -9.35 -11.25
CA ALA A 185 -22.92 -10.59 -12.01
C ALA A 185 -21.68 -11.47 -11.77
N ARG A 186 -20.49 -10.85 -11.72
CA ARG A 186 -19.22 -11.52 -11.41
C ARG A 186 -19.24 -12.11 -10.01
N GLN A 187 -19.72 -11.36 -9.03
CA GLN A 187 -19.76 -11.76 -7.63
C GLN A 187 -20.58 -13.03 -7.40
N ILE A 188 -21.73 -13.16 -8.08
CA ILE A 188 -22.59 -14.34 -7.95
C ILE A 188 -22.25 -15.47 -8.95
N GLY A 189 -21.35 -15.22 -9.89
CA GLY A 189 -20.95 -16.15 -10.95
C GLY A 189 -22.03 -16.41 -12.01
N LEU A 190 -22.90 -15.42 -12.31
CA LEU A 190 -24.03 -15.58 -13.23
C LEU A 190 -24.03 -14.51 -14.34
N SER A 191 -24.97 -14.62 -15.29
CA SER A 191 -25.15 -13.62 -16.33
C SER A 191 -25.72 -12.31 -15.78
N LYS A 192 -25.44 -11.18 -16.46
CA LYS A 192 -26.01 -9.86 -16.11
C LYS A 192 -27.55 -9.87 -16.05
N GLN A 193 -28.19 -10.67 -16.90
CA GLN A 193 -29.64 -10.80 -16.91
C GLN A 193 -30.16 -11.48 -15.63
N SER A 194 -29.46 -12.50 -15.13
CA SER A 194 -29.80 -13.15 -13.87
C SER A 194 -29.48 -12.25 -12.67
N ALA A 195 -28.34 -11.55 -12.70
CA ALA A 195 -27.96 -10.60 -11.67
C ALA A 195 -28.99 -9.48 -11.48
N ARG A 196 -29.65 -9.02 -12.56
CA ARG A 196 -30.73 -8.01 -12.46
C ARG A 196 -31.88 -8.44 -11.55
N THR A 197 -32.23 -9.72 -11.53
CA THR A 197 -33.30 -10.22 -10.65
C THR A 197 -32.91 -10.04 -9.18
N TYR A 198 -31.69 -10.44 -8.82
CA TYR A 198 -31.19 -10.34 -7.44
C TYR A 198 -30.87 -8.90 -7.02
N VAL A 199 -30.43 -8.05 -7.96
CA VAL A 199 -30.33 -6.60 -7.75
C VAL A 199 -31.72 -6.00 -7.51
N GLY A 200 -32.76 -6.51 -8.17
CA GLY A 200 -34.15 -6.13 -7.92
C GLY A 200 -34.57 -6.40 -6.46
N GLU A 201 -34.26 -7.58 -5.92
CA GLU A 201 -34.60 -7.92 -4.53
C GLU A 201 -34.04 -6.90 -3.51
N ILE A 202 -32.78 -6.49 -3.67
CA ILE A 202 -32.14 -5.54 -2.75
C ILE A 202 -32.59 -4.09 -2.97
N LEU A 203 -33.01 -3.73 -4.19
CA LEU A 203 -33.65 -2.44 -4.49
C LEU A 203 -35.06 -2.37 -3.89
N ASP A 204 -35.86 -3.43 -4.05
CA ASP A 204 -37.21 -3.53 -3.52
C ASP A 204 -37.21 -3.53 -1.98
N ALA A 205 -36.17 -4.10 -1.36
CA ALA A 205 -35.93 -4.03 0.07
C ALA A 205 -35.51 -2.64 0.58
N GLY A 206 -35.22 -1.69 -0.33
CA GLY A 206 -34.79 -0.32 -0.01
C GLY A 206 -33.38 -0.23 0.56
N LEU A 207 -32.58 -1.29 0.48
CA LEU A 207 -31.23 -1.36 1.06
C LEU A 207 -30.21 -0.62 0.18
N VAL A 208 -30.42 -0.66 -1.13
CA VAL A 208 -29.60 0.04 -2.12
C VAL A 208 -30.44 0.99 -2.96
N VAL A 209 -29.78 1.96 -3.58
CA VAL A 209 -30.39 2.89 -4.54
C VAL A 209 -29.66 2.84 -5.86
N GLN A 210 -30.36 3.17 -6.95
CA GLN A 210 -29.77 3.27 -8.26
C GLN A 210 -28.98 4.59 -8.40
N SER A 211 -27.67 4.51 -8.58
CA SER A 211 -26.78 5.67 -8.80
C SER A 211 -26.48 5.93 -10.28
N GLY A 212 -26.58 4.89 -11.12
CA GLY A 212 -26.32 4.98 -12.56
C GLY A 212 -27.37 4.22 -13.38
N LYS A 213 -27.77 4.78 -14.52
CA LYS A 213 -28.75 4.15 -15.43
C LYS A 213 -28.10 3.35 -16.56
N ARG A 214 -26.99 3.81 -17.14
CA ARG A 214 -26.29 3.16 -18.27
C ARG A 214 -24.76 3.39 -18.19
N PRO A 215 -23.98 2.42 -17.67
CA PRO A 215 -24.43 1.14 -17.12
C PRO A 215 -25.26 1.31 -15.82
N LEU A 216 -26.07 0.30 -15.50
CA LEU A 216 -26.76 0.24 -14.20
C LEU A 216 -25.70 0.17 -13.10
N LYS A 217 -25.78 1.09 -12.14
CA LYS A 217 -24.99 1.09 -10.92
C LYS A 217 -25.91 1.21 -9.71
N ILE A 218 -25.56 0.51 -8.65
CA ILE A 218 -26.22 0.54 -7.36
C ILE A 218 -25.22 0.96 -6.29
N GLN A 219 -25.70 1.65 -5.26
CA GLN A 219 -24.93 2.02 -4.08
C GLN A 219 -25.81 1.84 -2.85
N THR A 220 -25.21 1.89 -1.67
CA THR A 220 -25.96 1.85 -0.41
C THR A 220 -27.00 2.98 -0.35
N SER A 221 -28.16 2.69 0.24
CA SER A 221 -29.12 3.74 0.60
C SER A 221 -28.66 4.47 1.86
N GLU A 222 -29.17 5.69 2.09
CA GLU A 222 -28.94 6.40 3.36
C GLU A 222 -29.35 5.57 4.59
N SER A 223 -30.42 4.77 4.45
CA SER A 223 -30.87 3.88 5.53
C SER A 223 -29.84 2.79 5.83
N LEU A 224 -29.22 2.21 4.80
CA LEU A 224 -28.18 1.21 4.96
C LEU A 224 -26.89 1.85 5.49
N LYS A 225 -26.47 3.01 4.99
CA LYS A 225 -25.34 3.78 5.52
C LYS A 225 -25.50 4.03 7.02
N SER A 226 -26.69 4.43 7.47
CA SER A 226 -26.99 4.62 8.90
C SER A 226 -26.94 3.33 9.72
N ILE A 227 -27.35 2.20 9.14
CA ILE A 227 -27.28 0.89 9.81
C ILE A 227 -25.83 0.45 9.93
N LEU A 228 -25.02 0.65 8.89
CA LEU A 228 -23.59 0.33 8.90
C LEU A 228 -22.87 1.18 9.95
N SER A 229 -23.06 2.51 9.96
CA SER A 229 -22.40 3.38 10.94
C SER A 229 -22.78 3.07 12.39
N THR A 230 -24.05 2.74 12.65
CA THR A 230 -24.51 2.35 14.00
C THR A 230 -24.00 0.97 14.38
N GLY A 231 -24.11 -0.01 13.48
CA GLY A 231 -23.66 -1.39 13.75
C GLY A 231 -22.15 -1.55 13.83
N MET A 232 -21.38 -0.59 13.29
CA MET A 232 -19.91 -0.58 13.38
C MET A 232 -19.38 0.14 14.62
N SER A 233 -20.22 0.90 15.32
CA SER A 233 -19.86 1.63 16.55
C SER A 233 -20.27 0.93 17.84
N GLU A 234 -20.97 -0.20 17.74
CA GLU A 234 -21.24 -1.09 18.88
C GLU A 234 -19.99 -1.97 19.13
N ASP A 235 -19.05 -1.44 19.92
CA ASP A 235 -17.98 -2.17 20.62
C ASP A 235 -18.08 -1.95 22.15
#